data_AF-A0A538U852-F1
#
_entry.id   AF-A0A538U852-F1
#
_cell.length_a   1.000
_cell.length_b   1.000
_cell.length_c   1.000
_cell.angle_alpha   90.00
_cell.angle_beta   90.00
_cell.angle_gamma   90.00
#
_symmetry.space_group_name_H-M   'P 1'
#
loop_
_entity.id
_entity.type
_entity.pdbx_description
1 polymer ?
#
loop_
_entity_poly.entity_id
_entity_poly.type
_entity_poly.pdbx_seq_one_letter_code
_entity_poly.pdbx_strand_id
1 'polypeptide(L)'
;MYPARAVEIPWLRRLVAEGDDVSVELESELGVTRIGGRSTLSTFKILGTGDGTTKDFNLQQGGARYTWDGMTSYGMIERSTMNDQLTG
;
A
#
# COMPACT_ATOMS: atom_id res chain seq x y z
N MET A 1 18.20 -9.31 13.96
CA MET A 1 17.35 -8.34 13.25
C MET A 1 18.28 -7.48 12.41
N TYR A 2 18.11 -7.44 11.10
CA TYR A 2 18.96 -6.68 10.18
C TYR A 2 18.26 -5.35 9.85
N PRO A 3 18.95 -4.19 9.92
CA PRO A 3 18.40 -2.94 9.41
C PRO A 3 18.03 -3.09 7.94
N ALA A 4 16.85 -2.57 7.56
CA ALA A 4 16.38 -2.62 6.20
C ALA A 4 15.79 -1.27 5.77
N ARG A 5 15.96 -0.93 4.49
CA ARG A 5 15.38 0.24 3.84
C ARG A 5 14.38 -0.22 2.79
N ALA A 6 13.21 0.40 2.73
CA ALA A 6 12.30 0.15 1.64
C ALA A 6 12.84 0.73 0.32
N VAL A 7 12.86 -0.11 -0.71
CA VAL A 7 13.30 0.27 -2.07
C VAL A 7 12.14 0.33 -3.05
N GLU A 8 11.13 -0.52 -2.85
CA GLU A 8 9.84 -0.44 -3.54
C GLU A 8 8.72 -0.40 -2.50
N ILE A 9 7.92 0.66 -2.54
CA ILE A 9 6.77 0.88 -1.65
C ILE A 9 5.49 0.85 -2.49
N PRO A 10 4.45 0.10 -2.07
CA PRO A 10 3.19 0.03 -2.79
C PRO A 10 2.34 1.28 -2.54
N TRP A 11 2.73 2.42 -3.09
CA TRP A 11 1.96 3.66 -2.98
C TRP A 11 0.54 3.50 -3.52
N LEU A 12 -0.43 4.21 -2.95
CA LEU A 12 -1.80 4.21 -3.46
C LEU A 12 -1.81 4.90 -4.83
N ARG A 13 -2.00 4.13 -5.89
CA ARG A 13 -2.11 4.65 -7.26
C ARG A 13 -3.49 4.46 -7.86
N ARG A 14 -4.27 3.51 -7.36
CA ARG A 14 -5.60 3.17 -7.86
C ARG A 14 -6.53 2.87 -6.69
N LEU A 15 -7.82 3.17 -6.85
CA LEU A 15 -8.84 2.88 -5.85
C LEU A 15 -9.45 1.50 -6.12
N VAL A 16 -8.82 0.46 -5.58
CA VAL A 16 -9.20 -0.94 -5.82
C VAL A 16 -9.72 -1.57 -4.52
N ALA A 17 -10.98 -1.99 -4.51
CA ALA A 17 -11.63 -2.56 -3.33
C ALA A 17 -10.91 -3.81 -2.78
N GLU A 18 -10.41 -4.66 -3.67
CA GLU A 18 -9.68 -5.88 -3.33
C GLU A 18 -8.72 -6.28 -4.45
N GLY A 19 -7.58 -6.85 -4.08
CA GLY A 19 -6.65 -7.49 -5.01
C GLY A 19 -5.62 -6.56 -5.64
N ASP A 20 -5.50 -5.31 -5.17
CA ASP A 20 -4.42 -4.41 -5.59
C ASP A 20 -3.07 -4.98 -5.18
N ASP A 21 -2.04 -4.76 -5.99
CA ASP A 21 -0.69 -5.20 -5.64
C ASP A 21 -0.16 -4.33 -4.49
N VAL A 22 0.15 -4.98 -3.37
CA VAL A 22 0.75 -4.33 -2.19
C VAL A 22 2.08 -4.98 -1.83
N SER A 23 2.77 -5.53 -2.83
CA SER A 23 4.12 -6.06 -2.67
C SER A 23 5.09 -4.96 -2.25
N VAL A 24 6.08 -5.32 -1.44
CA VAL A 24 7.12 -4.42 -0.93
C VAL A 24 8.49 -5.06 -1.11
N GLU A 25 9.49 -4.24 -1.42
CA GLU A 25 10.89 -4.67 -1.45
C GLU A 25 11.70 -3.93 -0.40
N LEU A 26 12.45 -4.70 0.38
CA LEU A 26 13.30 -4.22 1.46
C LEU A 26 14.75 -4.60 1.17
N GLU A 27 15.63 -3.62 1.14
CA GLU A 27 17.08 -3.80 1.01
C GLU A 27 17.73 -3.83 2.41
N SER A 28 18.55 -4.85 2.65
CA SER A 28 19.37 -4.99 3.86
C SER A 28 20.74 -5.57 3.47
N GLU A 29 21.61 -5.82 4.45
CA GLU A 29 22.88 -6.51 4.20
C GLU A 29 22.73 -7.94 3.66
N LEU A 30 21.53 -8.54 3.77
CA LEU A 30 21.21 -9.84 3.18
C LEU A 30 20.80 -9.75 1.70
N GLY A 31 20.75 -8.53 1.13
CA GLY A 31 20.24 -8.24 -0.21
C GLY A 31 18.79 -7.75 -0.20
N VAL A 32 18.14 -7.83 -1.37
CA VAL A 32 16.75 -7.39 -1.57
C VAL A 32 15.78 -8.53 -1.23
N THR A 33 14.94 -8.29 -0.24
CA THR A 33 13.83 -9.19 0.11
C THR A 33 12.54 -8.67 -0.52
N ARG A 34 11.93 -9.48 -1.39
CA ARG A 34 10.62 -9.21 -1.97
C ARG A 34 9.52 -9.94 -1.20
N ILE A 35 8.57 -9.19 -0.68
CA ILE A 35 7.37 -9.71 -0.02
C ILE A 35 6.19 -9.46 -0.95
N GLY A 36 5.58 -10.52 -1.47
CA GLY A 36 4.39 -10.41 -2.31
C GLY A 36 3.18 -9.99 -1.48
N GLY A 37 2.26 -9.20 -2.05
CA GLY A 37 1.10 -8.71 -1.32
C GLY A 37 -0.13 -8.46 -2.19
N ARG A 38 -1.32 -8.73 -1.66
CA ARG A 38 -2.60 -8.28 -2.25
C ARG A 38 -3.49 -7.61 -1.22
N SER A 39 -4.08 -6.46 -1.55
CA SER A 39 -5.04 -5.79 -0.68
C SER A 39 -6.31 -6.61 -0.50
N THR A 40 -6.96 -6.51 0.66
CA THR A 40 -8.25 -7.12 0.96
C THR A 40 -9.12 -6.12 1.71
N LEU A 41 -10.44 -6.19 1.54
CA LEU A 41 -11.41 -5.41 2.32
C LEU A 41 -11.07 -3.90 2.40
N SER A 42 -10.67 -3.29 1.27
CA SER A 42 -10.26 -1.89 1.27
C SER A 42 -11.46 -0.96 1.46
N THR A 43 -11.29 -0.01 2.36
CA THR A 43 -12.15 1.15 2.54
C THR A 43 -11.40 2.41 2.14
N PHE A 44 -12.12 3.42 1.65
CA PHE A 44 -11.52 4.63 1.13
C PHE A 44 -12.16 5.86 1.76
N LYS A 45 -11.32 6.80 2.18
CA LYS A 45 -11.74 8.18 2.40
C LYS A 45 -11.27 9.00 1.20
N ILE A 46 -12.22 9.40 0.37
CA ILE A 46 -11.98 10.27 -0.77
C ILE A 46 -12.14 11.70 -0.29
N LEU A 47 -11.06 12.47 -0.33
CA LEU A 47 -11.08 13.89 0.03
C LEU A 47 -10.72 14.71 -1.21
N GLY A 48 -11.37 15.86 -1.37
CA GLY A 48 -10.97 16.81 -2.38
C GLY A 48 -11.48 18.20 -2.10
N THR A 49 -10.87 19.22 -2.69
CA THR A 49 -11.20 20.63 -2.37
C THR A 49 -12.69 21.00 -2.53
N GLY A 50 -13.46 20.24 -3.32
CA GLY A 50 -14.91 20.39 -3.48
C GLY A 50 -15.75 19.97 -2.25
N ASP A 51 -15.18 19.27 -1.27
CA ASP A 51 -15.87 18.83 -0.05
C ASP A 51 -15.63 19.76 1.16
N GLY A 52 -14.95 20.89 0.95
CA GLY A 52 -14.61 21.87 1.99
C GLY A 52 -13.37 21.50 2.82
N THR A 53 -12.67 20.41 2.49
CA THR A 53 -11.35 20.10 3.07
C THR A 53 -10.24 20.89 2.41
N THR A 54 -9.19 21.18 3.20
CA THR A 54 -8.02 21.93 2.72
C THR A 54 -6.97 21.07 2.03
N LYS A 55 -7.19 19.74 1.93
CA LYS A 55 -6.19 18.80 1.40
C LYS A 55 -6.82 17.84 0.39
N ASP A 56 -6.21 17.81 -0.79
CA ASP A 56 -6.64 17.03 -1.95
C ASP A 56 -5.95 15.65 -1.98
N PHE A 57 -6.30 14.78 -1.04
CA PHE A 57 -5.67 13.45 -0.92
C PHE A 57 -6.67 12.34 -0.59
N ASN A 58 -6.38 11.14 -1.08
CA ASN A 58 -7.17 9.95 -0.78
C ASN A 58 -6.45 9.08 0.24
N LEU A 59 -7.24 8.44 1.10
CA LEU A 59 -6.79 7.45 2.06
C LEU A 59 -7.42 6.10 1.74
N GLN A 60 -6.60 5.05 1.76
CA GLN A 60 -7.04 3.67 1.78
C GLN A 60 -6.67 3.05 3.12
N GLN A 61 -7.62 2.37 3.76
CA GLN A 61 -7.39 1.52 4.93
C GLN A 61 -8.00 0.14 4.65
N GLY A 62 -7.30 -0.95 4.96
CA GLY A 62 -7.81 -2.29 4.72
C GLY A 62 -6.90 -3.39 5.25
N GLY A 63 -7.16 -4.61 4.79
CA GLY A 63 -6.28 -5.75 4.99
C GLY A 63 -5.28 -5.91 3.85
N ALA A 64 -4.25 -6.72 4.10
CA ALA A 64 -3.34 -7.20 3.09
C ALA A 64 -3.00 -8.66 3.38
N ARG A 65 -3.06 -9.49 2.33
CA ARG A 65 -2.52 -10.85 2.35
C ARG A 65 -1.09 -10.80 1.82
N TYR A 66 -0.12 -11.09 2.67
CA TYR A 66 1.29 -11.15 2.29
C TYR A 66 1.76 -12.59 2.09
N THR A 67 2.67 -12.78 1.13
CA THR A 67 3.33 -14.04 0.85
C THR A 67 4.84 -13.85 0.78
N TRP A 68 5.58 -14.66 1.51
CA TRP A 68 7.04 -14.65 1.51
C TRP A 68 7.55 -16.03 1.90
N ASP A 69 8.50 -16.57 1.13
CA ASP A 69 9.13 -17.87 1.38
C ASP A 69 8.13 -19.02 1.66
N GLY A 70 7.12 -19.15 0.82
CA GLY A 70 6.05 -20.15 0.96
C GLY A 70 5.06 -19.90 2.10
N MET A 71 5.31 -18.93 2.98
CA MET A 71 4.41 -18.54 4.07
C MET A 71 3.36 -17.54 3.59
N THR A 72 2.19 -17.56 4.25
CA THR A 72 1.12 -16.59 4.06
C THR A 72 0.72 -16.00 5.40
N SER A 73 0.54 -14.68 5.45
CA SER A 73 -0.01 -13.99 6.61
C SER A 73 -0.97 -12.88 6.18
N TYR A 74 -1.84 -12.46 7.10
CA TYR A 74 -2.71 -11.30 6.94
C TYR A 74 -2.28 -10.20 7.90
N GLY A 75 -2.28 -8.97 7.41
CA GLY A 75 -2.03 -7.77 8.20
C GLY A 75 -2.95 -6.63 7.81
N MET A 76 -2.81 -5.52 8.51
CA MET A 76 -3.47 -4.26 8.16
C MET A 76 -2.57 -3.46 7.20
N ILE A 77 -3.19 -2.68 6.32
CA ILE A 77 -2.50 -1.73 5.46
C ILE A 77 -3.23 -0.39 5.42
N GLU A 78 -2.45 0.69 5.40
CA GLU A 78 -2.92 2.03 5.13
C GLU A 78 -2.00 2.67 4.08
N ARG A 79 -2.61 3.33 3.10
CA ARG A 79 -1.90 4.05 2.04
C ARG A 79 -2.62 5.35 1.74
N SER A 80 -1.87 6.38 1.36
CA SER A 80 -2.45 7.65 0.91
C SER A 80 -1.77 8.13 -0.36
N THR A 81 -2.45 9.04 -1.06
CA THR A 81 -1.96 9.62 -2.31
C THR A 81 -2.65 10.96 -2.57
N MET A 82 -1.95 11.89 -3.20
CA MET A 82 -2.58 13.11 -3.70
C MET A 82 -3.48 12.77 -4.90
N ASN A 83 -4.53 13.57 -5.13
CA ASN A 83 -5.47 13.29 -6.23
C ASN A 83 -4.78 13.25 -7.61
N ASP A 84 -3.77 14.09 -7.83
CA ASP A 84 -2.97 14.14 -9.07
C ASP A 84 -2.04 12.92 -9.27
N GLN A 85 -1.88 12.08 -8.25
CA GLN A 85 -1.03 10.88 -8.28
C GLN A 85 -1.81 9.59 -8.53
N LEU A 86 -3.15 9.65 -8.53
CA LEU A 86 -4.00 8.54 -8.94
C LEU A 86 -3.87 8.31 -10.45
N THR A 87 -3.60 7.07 -10.80
CA THR A 87 -3.71 6.53 -12.15
C THR A 87 -5.04 5.77 -12.24
N GLY A 88 -5.73 5.80 -13.37
CA GLY A 88 -7.11 5.28 -13.52
C GLY A 88 -7.38 3.87 -12.96
#